data_AF-A0A974NX42-F1
#
_entry.id   AF-A0A974NX42-F1
#
_cell.length_a   1.000
_cell.length_b   1.000
_cell.length_c   1.000
_cell.angle_alpha   90.00
_cell.angle_beta   90.00
_cell.angle_gamma   90.00
#
_symmetry.space_group_name_H-M   'P 1'
#
loop_
_entity.id
_entity.type
_entity.pdbx_description
1 polymer ?
#
loop_
_entity_poly.entity_id
_entity_poly.type
_entity_poly.pdbx_seq_one_letter_code
_entity_poly.pdbx_strand_id
1 'polypeptide(L)'
;MSRTAILTAALALACGSTASARTAAQAAPIAVPDLPRPSPGIPAPAPMQYLYGSGEAAANTRAIWRGLVDYVRANRRNPRSVVLADGASLDAPRWSDCGKRPQAVIFDVDETVLLNAGFEYDAAMGAPYSDKRWQEWEYHGTNKPVATPGAVAALNQLRAIGVRVIFNSNRLTAFADRSKIAIEQAGLGTADYQSDPTRWADQTLYLAEGTGEDQKKKDARRAAVAAHYCVVAMGGDQLGDFSDLFNTGRKPQDRRALADLPGIADLWGAGWFVFPNPVYGSALKGTAQDVFPVSVRWPDTPADTAQEKK
;
A
#
# COMPACT_ATOMS: atom_id res chain seq x y z
N MET A 1 -77.55 -42.17 -20.58
CA MET A 1 -77.06 -43.57 -20.67
C MET A 1 -75.79 -43.58 -21.49
N SER A 2 -74.74 -44.25 -20.97
CA SER A 2 -73.49 -44.75 -21.58
C SER A 2 -72.83 -43.96 -22.72
N ARG A 3 -71.68 -43.33 -22.50
CA ARG A 3 -70.30 -43.88 -22.68
C ARG A 3 -70.09 -44.55 -24.04
N THR A 4 -69.16 -44.02 -24.85
CA THR A 4 -68.01 -44.73 -25.48
C THR A 4 -67.13 -43.70 -26.22
N ALA A 5 -65.81 -43.78 -26.01
CA ALA A 5 -64.79 -43.01 -26.71
C ALA A 5 -64.11 -43.90 -27.76
N ILE A 6 -63.87 -43.42 -28.98
CA ILE A 6 -62.86 -43.96 -29.92
C ILE A 6 -62.27 -42.80 -30.76
N LEU A 7 -60.93 -42.84 -30.88
CA LEU A 7 -60.00 -41.99 -31.64
C LEU A 7 -60.18 -42.06 -33.18
N THR A 8 -59.51 -41.09 -33.84
CA THR A 8 -59.11 -40.92 -35.28
C THR A 8 -59.91 -39.81 -36.00
N ALA A 9 -59.33 -38.88 -36.75
CA ALA A 9 -58.15 -38.95 -37.59
C ALA A 9 -57.41 -37.60 -37.75
N ALA A 10 -56.23 -37.71 -38.38
CA ALA A 10 -55.17 -36.75 -38.59
C ALA A 10 -55.56 -35.44 -39.29
N LEU A 11 -54.92 -34.35 -38.84
CA LEU A 11 -54.67 -33.17 -39.68
C LEU A 11 -53.18 -32.87 -39.66
N ALA A 12 -52.53 -33.08 -40.80
CA ALA A 12 -51.14 -32.72 -41.03
C ALA A 12 -51.06 -31.23 -41.35
N LEU A 13 -50.35 -30.47 -40.51
CA LEU A 13 -49.85 -29.14 -40.87
C LEU A 13 -48.34 -29.14 -40.63
N ALA A 14 -47.59 -29.20 -41.73
CA ALA A 14 -46.15 -29.03 -41.72
C ALA A 14 -45.81 -27.55 -41.50
N CYS A 15 -45.52 -27.16 -40.25
CA CYS A 15 -44.81 -25.92 -39.96
C CYS A 15 -43.31 -26.24 -39.85
N GLY A 16 -42.58 -25.97 -40.93
CA GLY A 16 -41.12 -25.93 -40.90
C GLY A 16 -40.65 -24.72 -40.10
N SER A 17 -40.29 -24.93 -38.83
CA SER A 17 -39.54 -23.97 -38.03
C SER A 17 -38.05 -24.24 -38.23
N THR A 18 -37.42 -23.43 -39.08
CA THR A 18 -35.96 -23.37 -39.20
C THR A 18 -35.37 -22.83 -37.89
N ALA A 19 -34.76 -23.70 -37.10
CA ALA A 19 -33.92 -23.30 -35.98
C ALA A 19 -32.63 -22.69 -36.53
N SER A 20 -32.55 -21.37 -36.60
CA SER A 20 -31.27 -20.67 -36.80
C SER A 20 -30.45 -20.79 -35.53
N ALA A 21 -29.51 -21.74 -35.52
CA ALA A 21 -28.43 -21.76 -34.55
C ALA A 21 -27.63 -20.44 -34.66
N ARG A 22 -27.77 -19.56 -33.67
CA ARG A 22 -26.87 -18.42 -33.51
C ARG A 22 -25.52 -18.97 -33.04
N THR A 23 -24.60 -19.18 -33.97
CA THR A 23 -23.17 -19.28 -33.66
C THR A 23 -22.76 -17.98 -32.99
N ALA A 24 -22.42 -18.03 -31.70
CA ALA A 24 -21.74 -16.93 -31.03
C ALA A 24 -20.43 -16.68 -31.78
N ALA A 25 -20.31 -15.52 -32.40
CA ALA A 25 -19.06 -15.10 -33.01
C ALA A 25 -18.01 -15.01 -31.91
N GLN A 26 -17.01 -15.88 -31.99
CA GLN A 26 -15.85 -15.86 -31.12
C GLN A 26 -15.10 -14.55 -31.41
N ALA A 27 -15.06 -13.64 -30.42
CA ALA A 27 -14.34 -12.39 -30.56
C ALA A 27 -12.88 -12.70 -30.89
N ALA A 28 -12.41 -12.20 -32.04
CA ALA A 28 -11.01 -12.33 -32.42
C ALA A 28 -10.12 -11.74 -31.31
N PRO A 29 -8.99 -12.37 -30.96
CA PRO A 29 -8.05 -11.78 -30.03
C PRO A 29 -7.64 -10.41 -30.55
N ILE A 30 -7.75 -9.39 -29.70
CA ILE A 30 -7.26 -8.05 -30.02
C ILE A 30 -5.77 -8.19 -30.27
N ALA A 31 -5.34 -7.99 -31.52
CA ALA A 31 -3.94 -7.97 -31.87
C ALA A 31 -3.27 -6.83 -31.10
N VAL A 32 -2.43 -7.17 -30.13
CA VAL A 32 -1.53 -6.21 -29.49
C VAL A 32 -0.56 -5.76 -30.60
N PRO A 33 -0.43 -4.46 -30.89
CA PRO A 33 0.55 -3.98 -31.86
C PRO A 33 1.93 -4.54 -31.51
N ASP A 34 2.68 -4.99 -32.51
CA ASP A 34 4.05 -5.45 -32.35
C ASP A 34 4.88 -4.25 -31.87
N LEU A 35 5.08 -4.17 -30.54
CA LEU A 35 5.92 -3.13 -29.95
C LEU A 35 7.36 -3.38 -30.44
N PRO A 36 8.13 -2.31 -30.74
CA PRO A 36 9.53 -2.45 -31.10
C PRO A 36 10.23 -3.34 -30.07
N ARG A 37 10.97 -4.36 -30.54
CA ARG A 37 11.81 -5.16 -29.64
C ARG A 37 12.71 -4.19 -28.86
N PRO A 38 12.67 -4.19 -27.52
CA PRO A 38 13.56 -3.33 -26.75
C PRO A 38 15.00 -3.64 -27.15
N SER A 39 15.81 -2.62 -27.44
CA SER A 39 17.27 -2.76 -27.43
C SER A 39 17.67 -3.46 -26.13
N PRO A 40 18.73 -4.29 -26.09
CA PRO A 40 19.20 -4.91 -24.85
C PRO A 40 19.71 -3.81 -23.91
N GLY A 41 18.78 -3.23 -23.15
CA GLY A 41 19.04 -2.23 -22.14
C GLY A 41 19.56 -2.90 -20.87
N ILE A 42 20.05 -2.08 -19.94
CA ILE A 42 20.44 -2.54 -18.62
C ILE A 42 19.19 -3.09 -17.92
N PRO A 43 19.18 -4.36 -17.48
CA PRO A 43 18.05 -4.89 -16.72
C PRO A 43 17.90 -4.13 -15.40
N ALA A 44 16.69 -3.68 -15.08
CA ALA A 44 16.42 -3.11 -13.76
C ALA A 44 16.70 -4.15 -12.65
N PRO A 45 17.10 -3.75 -11.43
CA PRO A 45 17.23 -4.67 -10.30
C PRO A 45 15.93 -5.45 -10.03
N ALA A 46 16.04 -6.72 -9.62
CA ALA A 46 14.88 -7.60 -9.41
C ALA A 46 13.80 -6.99 -8.48
N PRO A 47 14.13 -6.30 -7.37
CA PRO A 47 13.10 -5.63 -6.57
C PRO A 47 12.32 -4.55 -7.30
N MET A 48 12.98 -3.80 -8.19
CA MET A 48 12.33 -2.77 -9.01
C MET A 48 11.50 -3.41 -10.14
N GLN A 49 11.96 -4.51 -10.71
CA GLN A 49 11.17 -5.30 -11.66
C GLN A 49 9.85 -5.74 -11.04
N TYR A 50 9.87 -6.20 -9.77
CA TYR A 50 8.66 -6.53 -9.03
C TYR A 50 7.82 -5.28 -8.78
N LEU A 51 8.33 -4.28 -8.04
CA LEU A 51 7.51 -3.17 -7.56
C LEU A 51 6.95 -2.27 -8.67
N TYR A 52 7.81 -1.87 -9.63
CA TYR A 52 7.44 -0.92 -10.69
C TYR A 52 7.03 -1.60 -11.99
N GLY A 53 7.51 -2.82 -12.25
CA GLY A 53 7.33 -3.49 -13.54
C GLY A 53 6.28 -4.61 -13.57
N SER A 54 5.95 -5.22 -12.43
CA SER A 54 5.16 -6.46 -12.41
C SER A 54 3.65 -6.23 -12.29
N GLY A 55 2.88 -7.13 -12.89
CA GLY A 55 1.42 -7.18 -12.71
C GLY A 55 1.04 -7.63 -11.30
N GLU A 56 1.88 -8.44 -10.67
CA GLU A 56 1.73 -8.98 -9.32
C GLU A 56 1.72 -7.87 -8.28
N ALA A 57 2.69 -6.94 -8.33
CA ALA A 57 2.70 -5.78 -7.44
C ALA A 57 1.47 -4.90 -7.66
N ALA A 58 1.07 -4.66 -8.91
CA ALA A 58 -0.14 -3.89 -9.21
C ALA A 58 -1.43 -4.55 -8.68
N ALA A 59 -1.55 -5.88 -8.82
CA ALA A 59 -2.69 -6.63 -8.30
C ALA A 59 -2.71 -6.64 -6.77
N ASN A 60 -1.55 -6.82 -6.13
CA ASN A 60 -1.39 -6.81 -4.67
C ASN A 60 -1.81 -5.45 -4.09
N THR A 61 -1.25 -4.35 -4.59
CA THR A 61 -1.58 -2.99 -4.18
C THR A 61 -3.08 -2.66 -4.37
N ARG A 62 -3.69 -3.11 -5.46
CA ARG A 62 -5.14 -2.96 -5.68
C ARG A 62 -5.97 -3.73 -4.64
N ALA A 63 -5.55 -4.96 -4.30
CA ALA A 63 -6.22 -5.76 -3.29
C ALA A 63 -6.13 -5.10 -1.91
N ILE A 64 -4.97 -4.55 -1.54
CA ILE A 64 -4.77 -3.79 -0.30
C ILE A 64 -5.70 -2.57 -0.27
N TRP A 65 -5.70 -1.74 -1.32
CA TRP A 65 -6.56 -0.56 -1.39
C TRP A 65 -8.05 -0.90 -1.27
N ARG A 66 -8.49 -1.98 -1.93
CA ARG A 66 -9.87 -2.45 -1.83
C ARG A 66 -10.19 -2.92 -0.42
N GLY A 67 -9.35 -3.77 0.16
CA GLY A 67 -9.51 -4.28 1.53
C GLY A 67 -9.60 -3.14 2.55
N LEU A 68 -8.77 -2.10 2.38
CA LEU A 68 -8.81 -0.91 3.22
C LEU A 68 -10.15 -0.18 3.13
N VAL A 69 -10.62 0.12 1.92
CA VAL A 69 -11.89 0.82 1.74
C VAL A 69 -13.05 0.00 2.30
N ASP A 70 -13.06 -1.32 2.06
CA ASP A 70 -14.09 -2.23 2.55
C ASP A 70 -14.08 -2.31 4.08
N TYR A 71 -12.90 -2.40 4.71
CA TYR A 71 -12.74 -2.37 6.16
C TYR A 71 -13.25 -1.06 6.77
N VAL A 72 -12.85 0.09 6.20
CA VAL A 72 -13.28 1.40 6.71
C VAL A 72 -14.81 1.50 6.61
N ARG A 73 -15.41 1.12 5.48
CA ARG A 73 -16.87 1.11 5.29
C ARG A 73 -17.59 0.24 6.31
N ALA A 74 -17.10 -0.97 6.55
CA ALA A 74 -17.72 -1.92 7.47
C ALA A 74 -17.72 -1.39 8.92
N ASN A 75 -16.69 -0.65 9.33
CA ASN A 75 -16.50 -0.20 10.71
C ASN A 75 -16.98 1.24 10.98
N ARG A 76 -17.55 1.94 9.99
CA ARG A 76 -17.93 3.37 10.13
C ARG A 76 -18.87 3.68 11.29
N ARG A 77 -19.78 2.77 11.64
CA ARG A 77 -20.79 3.02 12.68
C ARG A 77 -20.23 2.91 14.09
N ASN A 78 -19.21 2.07 14.27
CA ASN A 78 -18.58 1.79 15.56
C ASN A 78 -17.05 1.86 15.37
N PRO A 79 -16.51 3.05 15.05
CA PRO A 79 -15.10 3.15 14.73
C PRO A 79 -14.23 2.93 15.97
N ARG A 80 -13.07 2.33 15.75
CA ARG A 80 -11.98 2.24 16.74
C ARG A 80 -10.74 2.85 16.14
N SER A 81 -9.96 3.54 16.97
CA SER A 81 -8.67 4.05 16.53
C SER A 81 -7.70 2.89 16.36
N VAL A 82 -6.78 3.02 15.42
CA VAL A 82 -5.67 2.08 15.20
C VAL A 82 -4.30 2.73 15.47
N VAL A 83 -4.29 3.93 16.04
CA VAL A 83 -3.08 4.60 16.53
C VAL A 83 -2.84 4.17 17.97
N LEU A 84 -1.64 3.69 18.28
CA LEU A 84 -1.26 3.34 19.65
C LEU A 84 -1.40 4.56 20.57
N ALA A 85 -1.96 4.34 21.75
CA ALA A 85 -2.05 5.35 22.79
C ALA A 85 -0.69 5.61 23.43
N ASP A 86 -0.53 6.79 24.03
CA ASP A 86 0.68 7.12 24.78
C ASP A 86 0.95 6.09 25.90
N GLY A 87 2.20 5.66 26.02
CA GLY A 87 2.65 4.60 26.92
C GLY A 87 2.24 3.17 26.54
N ALA A 88 1.58 2.94 25.39
CA ALA A 88 1.33 1.58 24.90
C ALA A 88 2.59 0.94 24.31
N SER A 89 2.62 -0.39 24.29
CA SER A 89 3.68 -1.19 23.66
C SER A 89 3.10 -2.16 22.64
N LEU A 90 3.95 -2.80 21.83
CA LEU A 90 3.50 -3.77 20.82
C LEU A 90 2.99 -5.09 21.45
N ASP A 91 3.51 -5.47 22.63
CA ASP A 91 3.12 -6.66 23.38
C ASP A 91 1.93 -6.44 24.33
N ALA A 92 1.61 -5.17 24.61
CA ALA A 92 0.41 -4.77 25.34
C ALA A 92 -0.26 -3.57 24.64
N PRO A 93 -0.77 -3.76 23.40
CA PRO A 93 -1.28 -2.66 22.60
C PRO A 93 -2.54 -2.07 23.23
N ARG A 94 -2.58 -0.74 23.27
CA ARG A 94 -3.76 0.06 23.61
C ARG A 94 -3.90 1.17 22.58
N TRP A 95 -5.14 1.42 22.17
CA TRP A 95 -5.46 2.35 21.10
C TRP A 95 -5.88 3.71 21.66
N SER A 96 -5.61 4.78 20.91
CA SER A 96 -6.12 6.11 21.24
C SER A 96 -7.65 6.13 21.21
N ASP A 97 -8.27 6.95 22.06
CA ASP A 97 -9.72 7.03 22.11
C ASP A 97 -10.27 7.88 20.95
N CYS A 98 -11.29 7.36 20.28
CA CYS A 98 -11.98 8.09 19.23
C CYS A 98 -12.85 9.23 19.78
N GLY A 99 -13.45 9.06 20.96
CA GLY A 99 -14.44 10.00 21.47
C GLY A 99 -15.51 10.34 20.41
N LYS A 100 -15.77 11.63 20.20
CA LYS A 100 -16.69 12.14 19.15
C LYS A 100 -15.95 12.69 17.91
N ARG A 101 -14.66 12.37 17.75
CA ARG A 101 -13.82 12.94 16.69
C ARG A 101 -14.24 12.40 15.31
N PRO A 102 -14.13 13.22 14.24
CA PRO A 102 -14.34 12.75 12.87
C PRO A 102 -13.35 11.64 12.50
N GLN A 103 -13.77 10.74 11.62
CA GLN A 103 -12.93 9.63 11.17
C GLN A 103 -11.85 10.11 10.20
N ALA A 104 -10.65 9.56 10.35
CA ALA A 104 -9.54 9.76 9.42
C ALA A 104 -8.83 8.45 9.09
N VAL A 105 -8.07 8.48 8.02
CA VAL A 105 -7.03 7.50 7.69
C VAL A 105 -5.70 8.21 7.52
N ILE A 106 -4.61 7.53 7.87
CA ILE A 106 -3.25 8.06 7.70
C ILE A 106 -2.50 7.19 6.69
N PHE A 107 -1.83 7.83 5.74
CA PHE A 107 -0.97 7.16 4.78
C PHE A 107 0.45 7.71 4.85
N ASP A 108 1.43 6.83 4.82
CA ASP A 108 2.72 7.20 4.26
C ASP A 108 2.57 7.64 2.78
N VAL A 109 3.56 8.38 2.27
CA VAL A 109 3.56 8.89 0.90
C VAL A 109 4.37 8.01 -0.05
N ASP A 110 5.64 7.77 0.25
CA ASP A 110 6.63 7.24 -0.69
C ASP A 110 6.55 5.71 -0.73
N GLU A 111 6.34 5.14 -1.90
CA GLU A 111 6.05 3.72 -2.15
C GLU A 111 4.73 3.20 -1.54
N THR A 112 3.92 4.11 -0.96
CA THR A 112 2.59 3.83 -0.39
C THR A 112 1.45 4.43 -1.22
N VAL A 113 1.32 5.76 -1.29
CA VAL A 113 0.34 6.41 -2.19
C VAL A 113 1.00 6.86 -3.50
N LEU A 114 2.30 7.15 -3.48
CA LEU A 114 3.12 7.48 -4.64
C LEU A 114 4.13 6.36 -4.90
N LEU A 115 4.42 6.11 -6.17
CA LEU A 115 5.59 5.41 -6.64
C LEU A 115 6.57 6.47 -7.17
N ASN A 116 7.76 6.54 -6.61
CA ASN A 116 8.83 7.46 -6.99
C ASN A 116 9.59 6.98 -8.25
N ALA A 117 8.84 6.61 -9.29
CA ALA A 117 9.35 5.93 -10.48
C ALA A 117 10.52 6.66 -11.17
N GLY A 118 10.49 8.00 -11.21
CA GLY A 118 11.59 8.80 -11.75
C GLY A 118 12.87 8.73 -10.93
N PHE A 119 12.77 8.70 -9.60
CA PHE A 119 13.93 8.55 -8.71
C PHE A 119 14.52 7.15 -8.80
N GLU A 120 13.67 6.12 -8.78
CA GLU A 120 14.18 4.75 -8.87
C GLU A 120 14.74 4.41 -10.25
N TYR A 121 14.26 5.06 -11.31
CA TYR A 121 14.95 5.02 -12.61
C TYR A 121 16.36 5.64 -12.53
N ASP A 122 16.51 6.82 -11.93
CA ASP A 122 17.81 7.48 -11.72
C ASP A 122 18.77 6.57 -10.94
N ALA A 123 18.28 5.93 -9.87
CA ALA A 123 19.02 4.96 -9.07
C ALA A 123 19.42 3.71 -9.87
N ALA A 124 18.51 3.14 -10.66
CA ALA A 124 18.79 2.00 -11.53
C ALA A 124 19.86 2.31 -12.59
N MET A 125 20.00 3.58 -12.98
CA MET A 125 21.00 4.07 -13.93
C MET A 125 22.33 4.47 -13.29
N GLY A 126 22.52 4.20 -11.99
CA GLY A 126 23.80 4.38 -11.30
C GLY A 126 23.92 5.64 -10.45
N ALA A 127 22.81 6.35 -10.19
CA ALA A 127 22.77 7.47 -9.25
C ALA A 127 22.07 7.04 -7.93
N PRO A 128 22.76 6.34 -7.02
CA PRO A 128 22.14 5.80 -5.82
C PRO A 128 21.63 6.90 -4.88
N TYR A 129 20.78 6.49 -3.95
CA TYR A 129 20.28 7.37 -2.90
C TYR A 129 21.41 8.08 -2.13
N SER A 130 21.21 9.38 -1.92
CA SER A 130 21.84 10.16 -0.87
C SER A 130 20.85 11.24 -0.42
N ASP A 131 20.96 11.72 0.81
CA ASP A 131 20.10 12.82 1.29
C ASP A 131 20.10 13.99 0.31
N LYS A 132 21.28 14.40 -0.18
CA LYS A 132 21.42 15.48 -1.16
C LYS A 132 20.64 15.17 -2.45
N ARG A 133 20.81 13.98 -3.02
CA ARG A 133 20.15 13.60 -4.28
C ARG A 133 18.63 13.49 -4.12
N TRP A 134 18.18 12.99 -2.98
CA TRP A 134 16.75 12.94 -2.65
C TRP A 134 16.14 14.33 -2.50
N GLN A 135 16.85 15.27 -1.88
CA GLN A 135 16.38 16.66 -1.77
C GLN A 135 16.28 17.34 -3.16
N GLU A 136 17.22 17.06 -4.08
CA GLU A 136 17.10 17.49 -5.48
C GLU A 136 15.85 16.90 -6.14
N TRP A 137 15.54 15.63 -5.88
CA TRP A 137 14.32 14.97 -6.35
C TRP A 137 13.05 15.57 -5.74
N GLU A 138 12.99 15.78 -4.42
CA GLU A 138 11.84 16.42 -3.77
C GLU A 138 11.55 17.80 -4.37
N TYR A 139 12.59 18.54 -4.73
CA TYR A 139 12.44 19.87 -5.31
C TYR A 139 12.07 19.87 -6.80
N HIS A 140 12.75 19.06 -7.62
CA HIS A 140 12.63 19.09 -9.09
C HIS A 140 11.74 18.00 -9.70
N GLY A 141 11.52 16.91 -8.97
CA GLY A 141 10.89 15.69 -9.48
C GLY A 141 9.37 15.67 -9.37
N THR A 142 8.70 16.75 -8.98
CA THR A 142 7.29 16.73 -8.55
C THR A 142 6.29 16.15 -9.55
N ASN A 143 6.59 16.15 -10.85
CA ASN A 143 5.73 15.60 -11.91
C ASN A 143 6.10 14.18 -12.36
N LYS A 144 7.03 13.52 -11.66
CA LYS A 144 7.56 12.19 -12.00
C LYS A 144 7.06 11.06 -11.10
N PRO A 145 6.62 11.28 -9.83
CA PRO A 145 5.87 10.28 -9.10
C PRO A 145 4.57 9.93 -9.80
N VAL A 146 4.14 8.68 -9.65
CA VAL A 146 2.83 8.20 -10.11
C VAL A 146 2.05 7.63 -8.94
N ALA A 147 0.72 7.72 -8.93
CA ALA A 147 -0.06 7.10 -7.87
C ALA A 147 0.10 5.57 -7.87
N THR A 148 0.18 4.95 -6.69
CA THR A 148 0.18 3.49 -6.60
C THR A 148 -1.11 2.90 -7.19
N PRO A 149 -1.07 1.74 -7.86
CA PRO A 149 -2.25 1.16 -8.52
C PRO A 149 -3.47 1.02 -7.59
N GLY A 150 -4.51 1.81 -7.84
CA GLY A 150 -5.75 1.82 -7.05
C GLY A 150 -5.89 2.96 -6.04
N ALA A 151 -4.81 3.68 -5.72
CA ALA A 151 -4.82 4.74 -4.70
C ALA A 151 -5.84 5.84 -5.01
N VAL A 152 -5.78 6.46 -6.19
CA VAL A 152 -6.70 7.56 -6.58
C VAL A 152 -8.17 7.18 -6.36
N ALA A 153 -8.57 5.98 -6.80
CA ALA A 153 -9.94 5.50 -6.64
C ALA A 153 -10.30 5.24 -5.16
N ALA A 154 -9.38 4.68 -4.39
CA ALA A 154 -9.58 4.39 -2.97
C ALA A 154 -9.69 5.67 -2.14
N LEU A 155 -8.77 6.62 -2.32
CA LEU A 155 -8.77 7.90 -1.62
C LEU A 155 -10.04 8.71 -1.93
N ASN A 156 -10.50 8.70 -3.18
CA ASN A 156 -11.77 9.33 -3.55
C ASN A 156 -12.98 8.66 -2.89
N GLN A 157 -12.99 7.32 -2.79
CA GLN A 157 -14.05 6.59 -2.08
C GLN A 157 -14.08 6.91 -0.58
N LEU A 158 -12.92 7.05 0.07
CA LEU A 158 -12.82 7.40 1.49
C LEU A 158 -13.32 8.83 1.74
N ARG A 159 -12.95 9.79 0.88
CA ARG A 159 -13.47 11.16 0.96
C ARG A 159 -14.98 11.23 0.72
N ALA A 160 -15.49 10.48 -0.25
CA ALA A 160 -16.92 10.43 -0.56
C ALA A 160 -17.79 9.92 0.60
N ILE A 161 -17.21 9.09 1.48
CA ILE A 161 -17.86 8.63 2.70
C ILE A 161 -17.51 9.49 3.93
N GLY A 162 -16.93 10.67 3.75
CA GLY A 162 -16.65 11.63 4.81
C GLY A 162 -15.47 11.28 5.71
N VAL A 163 -14.60 10.35 5.29
CA VAL A 163 -13.36 10.03 6.02
C VAL A 163 -12.25 10.95 5.55
N ARG A 164 -11.57 11.61 6.50
CA ARG A 164 -10.45 12.49 6.21
C ARG A 164 -9.23 11.66 5.78
N VAL A 165 -8.62 12.01 4.66
CA VAL A 165 -7.34 11.42 4.21
C VAL A 165 -6.21 12.31 4.71
N ILE A 166 -5.27 11.72 5.45
CA ILE A 166 -4.07 12.38 5.98
C ILE A 166 -2.83 11.70 5.40
N PHE A 167 -1.84 12.49 5.01
CA PHE A 167 -0.52 12.05 4.58
C PHE A 167 0.50 12.33 5.69
N ASN A 168 1.29 11.33 6.08
CA ASN A 168 2.33 11.40 7.11
C ASN A 168 3.64 10.83 6.56
N SER A 169 4.50 11.70 6.03
CA SER A 169 5.68 11.34 5.22
C SER A 169 6.98 11.86 5.80
N ASN A 170 8.07 11.14 5.58
CA ASN A 170 9.41 11.59 5.95
C ASN A 170 10.05 12.55 4.91
N ARG A 171 9.30 12.96 3.89
CA ARG A 171 9.62 14.16 3.10
C ARG A 171 9.73 15.37 3.99
N LEU A 172 10.54 16.34 3.56
CA LEU A 172 10.95 17.45 4.42
C LEU A 172 9.95 18.60 4.40
N THR A 173 9.71 19.21 5.56
CA THR A 173 8.92 20.45 5.69
C THR A 173 9.49 21.59 4.82
N ALA A 174 10.81 21.62 4.60
CA ALA A 174 11.48 22.54 3.68
C ALA A 174 10.98 22.44 2.22
N PHE A 175 10.38 21.31 1.85
CA PHE A 175 9.81 21.05 0.52
C PHE A 175 8.31 20.77 0.57
N ALA A 176 7.59 21.32 1.57
CA ALA A 176 6.17 21.08 1.76
C ALA A 176 5.33 21.40 0.51
N ASP A 177 5.54 22.56 -0.11
CA ASP A 177 4.84 22.96 -1.33
C ASP A 177 5.10 22.01 -2.50
N ARG A 178 6.33 21.48 -2.60
CA ARG A 178 6.72 20.54 -3.65
C ARG A 178 6.07 19.17 -3.44
N SER A 179 6.03 18.71 -2.19
CA SER A 179 5.32 17.48 -1.79
C SER A 179 3.83 17.57 -2.08
N LYS A 180 3.19 18.71 -1.74
CA LYS A 180 1.80 18.99 -2.09
C LYS A 180 1.56 18.89 -3.59
N ILE A 181 2.39 19.56 -4.40
CA ILE A 181 2.29 19.52 -5.87
C ILE A 181 2.40 18.09 -6.39
N ALA A 182 3.35 17.30 -5.89
CA ALA A 182 3.53 15.92 -6.35
C ALA A 182 2.30 15.03 -6.06
N ILE A 183 1.75 15.14 -4.84
CA ILE A 183 0.56 14.39 -4.42
C ILE A 183 -0.66 14.81 -5.27
N GLU A 184 -0.87 16.11 -5.48
CA GLU A 184 -2.00 16.63 -6.25
C GLU A 184 -1.90 16.30 -7.74
N GLN A 185 -0.72 16.41 -8.33
CA GLN A 185 -0.49 16.07 -9.74
C GLN A 185 -0.67 14.56 -10.01
N ALA A 186 -0.38 13.71 -9.03
CA ALA A 186 -0.68 12.29 -9.10
C ALA A 186 -2.19 11.97 -8.96
N GLY A 187 -3.04 12.98 -8.74
CA GLY A 187 -4.49 12.82 -8.61
C GLY A 187 -4.94 12.31 -7.24
N LEU A 188 -4.07 12.35 -6.23
CA LEU A 188 -4.37 11.82 -4.89
C LEU A 188 -5.21 12.79 -4.05
N GLY A 189 -5.53 13.97 -4.57
CA GLY A 189 -6.29 15.03 -3.89
C GLY A 189 -5.42 15.96 -3.05
N THR A 190 -6.07 16.88 -2.35
CA THR A 190 -5.38 17.96 -1.63
C THR A 190 -4.50 17.45 -0.48
N ALA A 191 -3.30 17.99 -0.39
CA ALA A 191 -2.31 17.73 0.66
C ALA A 191 -1.78 19.05 1.24
N ASP A 192 -2.52 19.60 2.21
CA ASP A 192 -2.22 20.89 2.82
C ASP A 192 -1.31 20.74 4.03
N TYR A 193 -0.15 21.40 3.99
CA TYR A 193 0.75 21.60 5.12
C TYR A 193 0.44 22.93 5.82
N GLN A 194 0.53 22.97 7.15
CA GLN A 194 0.30 24.17 7.96
C GLN A 194 1.47 24.37 8.93
N SER A 195 2.27 25.42 8.69
CA SER A 195 3.32 25.84 9.61
C SER A 195 2.77 26.53 10.86
N ASP A 196 1.53 27.04 10.81
CA ASP A 196 0.85 27.69 11.92
C ASP A 196 0.08 26.66 12.77
N PRO A 197 0.46 26.46 14.06
CA PRO A 197 -0.23 25.54 14.96
C PRO A 197 -1.71 25.79 15.14
N THR A 198 -2.16 27.03 14.99
CA THR A 198 -3.59 27.38 15.13
C THR A 198 -4.44 26.82 13.98
N ARG A 199 -3.80 26.42 12.87
CA ARG A 199 -4.45 25.89 11.67
C ARG A 199 -4.25 24.38 11.48
N TRP A 200 -3.61 23.69 12.43
CA TRP A 200 -3.33 22.25 12.32
C TRP A 200 -4.58 21.38 12.17
N ALA A 201 -5.76 21.85 12.59
CA ALA A 201 -7.02 21.14 12.37
C ALA A 201 -7.35 20.93 10.87
N ASP A 202 -6.91 21.85 10.01
CA ASP A 202 -7.12 21.80 8.55
C ASP A 202 -6.01 21.02 7.83
N GLN A 203 -4.88 20.75 8.50
CA GLN A 203 -3.73 20.09 7.91
C GLN A 203 -4.08 18.67 7.44
N THR A 204 -3.58 18.34 6.25
CA THR A 204 -3.68 16.99 5.68
C THR A 204 -2.32 16.42 5.27
N LEU A 205 -1.25 17.21 5.36
CA LEU A 205 0.13 16.80 5.08
C LEU A 205 1.01 17.05 6.31
N TYR A 206 1.54 15.97 6.87
CA TYR A 206 2.47 15.97 8.02
C TYR A 206 3.83 15.48 7.53
N LEU A 207 4.87 16.29 7.76
CA LEU A 207 6.20 16.13 7.17
C LEU A 207 7.28 16.06 8.25
N ALA A 208 8.46 15.53 7.90
CA ALA A 208 9.61 15.50 8.79
C ALA A 208 10.33 16.86 8.79
N GLU A 209 10.84 17.27 9.95
CA GLU A 209 11.57 18.54 10.10
C GLU A 209 13.05 18.45 9.68
N GLY A 210 13.56 17.23 9.46
CA GLY A 210 14.96 16.98 9.11
C GLY A 210 15.22 15.54 8.69
N THR A 211 16.46 15.24 8.30
CA THR A 211 16.86 13.92 7.78
C THR A 211 17.42 12.97 8.85
N GLY A 212 17.60 13.43 10.09
CA GLY A 212 18.07 12.61 11.20
C GLY A 212 17.05 11.55 11.62
N GLU A 213 17.54 10.46 12.20
CA GLU A 213 16.70 9.30 12.54
C GLU A 213 15.58 9.63 13.53
N ASP A 214 15.83 10.53 14.48
CA ASP A 214 14.78 10.99 15.40
C ASP A 214 13.70 11.84 14.70
N GLN A 215 14.06 12.58 13.65
CA GLN A 215 13.13 13.41 12.88
C GLN A 215 12.28 12.58 11.90
N LYS A 216 12.77 11.39 11.52
CA LYS A 216 12.06 10.40 10.70
C LYS A 216 11.01 9.60 11.46
N LYS A 217 10.99 9.68 12.81
CA LYS A 217 9.94 9.09 13.64
C LYS A 217 8.58 9.70 13.32
N LYS A 218 7.54 8.88 13.36
CA LYS A 218 6.18 9.26 12.91
C LYS A 218 5.15 9.21 14.04
N ASP A 219 5.44 8.65 15.21
CA ASP A 219 4.47 8.52 16.30
C ASP A 219 3.99 9.87 16.82
N ALA A 220 4.87 10.87 16.95
CA ALA A 220 4.48 12.22 17.36
C ALA A 220 3.46 12.84 16.38
N ARG A 221 3.65 12.64 15.07
CA ARG A 221 2.71 13.11 14.03
C ARG A 221 1.40 12.31 14.05
N ARG A 222 1.45 10.99 14.23
CA ARG A 222 0.24 10.15 14.41
C ARG A 222 -0.57 10.57 15.65
N ALA A 223 0.10 10.86 16.76
CA ALA A 223 -0.53 11.34 17.99
C ALA A 223 -1.20 12.72 17.78
N ALA A 224 -0.53 13.64 17.08
CA ALA A 224 -1.11 14.94 16.72
C ALA A 224 -2.38 14.77 15.86
N VAL A 225 -2.38 13.86 14.88
CA VAL A 225 -3.59 13.53 14.10
C VAL A 225 -4.68 12.94 15.00
N ALA A 226 -4.33 11.97 15.85
CA ALA A 226 -5.28 11.29 16.75
C ALA A 226 -5.91 12.22 17.80
N ALA A 227 -5.26 13.34 18.12
CA ALA A 227 -5.84 14.37 18.99
C ALA A 227 -7.09 15.03 18.38
N HIS A 228 -7.20 15.07 17.04
CA HIS A 228 -8.29 15.71 16.30
C HIS A 228 -9.20 14.72 15.56
N TYR A 229 -8.70 13.53 15.23
CA TYR A 229 -9.40 12.53 14.44
C TYR A 229 -9.43 11.15 15.11
N CYS A 230 -10.50 10.40 14.88
CA CYS A 230 -10.55 8.97 15.13
C CYS A 230 -9.89 8.26 13.93
N VAL A 231 -8.63 7.85 14.07
CA VAL A 231 -7.85 7.26 12.97
C VAL A 231 -8.24 5.79 12.82
N VAL A 232 -9.11 5.49 11.86
CA VAL A 232 -9.72 4.16 11.71
C VAL A 232 -8.90 3.18 10.87
N ALA A 233 -7.99 3.68 10.03
CA ALA A 233 -7.04 2.86 9.30
C ALA A 233 -5.74 3.62 9.01
N MET A 234 -4.64 2.87 8.86
CA MET A 234 -3.35 3.37 8.42
C MET A 234 -2.81 2.52 7.27
N GLY A 235 -2.05 3.14 6.37
CA GLY A 235 -1.31 2.44 5.32
C GLY A 235 0.11 2.94 5.17
N GLY A 236 1.03 2.04 4.90
CA GLY A 236 2.45 2.33 4.76
C GLY A 236 3.24 1.13 4.23
N ASP A 237 4.42 1.35 3.70
CA ASP A 237 5.31 0.30 3.19
C ASP A 237 6.36 -0.15 4.21
N GLN A 238 6.56 0.63 5.27
CA GLN A 238 7.49 0.32 6.37
C GLN A 238 6.73 0.09 7.69
N LEU A 239 7.24 -0.79 8.56
CA LEU A 239 6.65 -0.98 9.90
C LEU A 239 6.65 0.32 10.74
N GLY A 240 7.61 1.22 10.48
CA GLY A 240 7.67 2.55 11.12
C GLY A 240 6.48 3.46 10.78
N ASP A 241 5.74 3.16 9.71
CA ASP A 241 4.52 3.89 9.34
C ASP A 241 3.35 3.58 10.27
N PHE A 242 3.43 2.46 11.00
CA PHE A 242 2.44 2.02 11.97
C PHE A 242 2.86 2.33 13.41
N SER A 243 4.14 2.13 13.76
CA SER A 243 4.71 2.53 15.05
C SER A 243 6.23 2.61 15.00
N ASP A 244 6.82 3.60 15.68
CA ASP A 244 8.29 3.71 15.78
C ASP A 244 8.89 2.60 16.65
N LEU A 245 8.08 1.93 17.48
CA LEU A 245 8.47 0.80 18.32
C LEU A 245 8.99 -0.40 17.53
N PHE A 246 8.70 -0.49 16.23
CA PHE A 246 9.25 -1.52 15.34
C PHE A 246 10.71 -1.30 14.93
N ASN A 247 11.27 -0.10 15.12
CA ASN A 247 12.57 0.25 14.50
C ASN A 247 13.74 0.32 15.49
N THR A 248 13.51 0.65 16.76
CA THR A 248 14.59 0.92 17.73
C THR A 248 15.46 -0.30 18.03
N GLY A 249 16.67 -0.34 17.46
CA GLY A 249 17.72 -1.31 17.80
C GLY A 249 17.43 -2.77 17.44
N ARG A 250 16.52 -3.00 16.48
CA ARG A 250 15.98 -4.34 16.22
C ARG A 250 16.61 -5.02 15.01
N LYS A 251 16.88 -6.33 15.13
CA LYS A 251 17.27 -7.16 13.99
C LYS A 251 16.04 -7.52 13.14
N PRO A 252 16.21 -7.95 11.87
CA PRO A 252 15.10 -8.35 11.01
C PRO A 252 14.15 -9.37 11.65
N GLN A 253 14.67 -10.40 12.31
CA GLN A 253 13.86 -11.43 12.97
C GLN A 253 13.10 -10.91 14.20
N ASP A 254 13.67 -9.96 14.96
CA ASP A 254 12.95 -9.32 16.06
C ASP A 254 11.74 -8.53 15.53
N ARG A 255 11.93 -7.81 14.42
CA ARG A 255 10.84 -7.05 13.78
C ARG A 255 9.76 -7.97 13.24
N ARG A 256 10.15 -9.12 12.67
CA ARG A 256 9.23 -10.18 12.24
C ARG A 256 8.41 -10.70 13.42
N ALA A 257 9.05 -11.05 14.53
CA ALA A 257 8.38 -11.54 15.73
C ALA A 257 7.41 -10.50 16.33
N LEU A 258 7.77 -9.21 16.31
CA LEU A 258 6.89 -8.13 16.77
C LEU A 258 5.65 -7.96 15.90
N ALA A 259 5.78 -8.12 14.58
CA ALA A 259 4.64 -8.05 13.66
C ALA A 259 3.67 -9.23 13.86
N ASP A 260 4.17 -10.35 14.38
CA ASP A 260 3.42 -11.57 14.69
C ASP A 260 2.88 -11.59 16.14
N LEU A 261 3.09 -10.54 16.94
CA LEU A 261 2.57 -10.49 18.32
C LEU A 261 1.02 -10.49 18.35
N PRO A 262 0.40 -11.15 19.35
CA PRO A 262 -1.04 -11.06 19.57
C PRO A 262 -1.52 -9.61 19.67
N GLY A 263 -2.64 -9.29 19.02
CA GLY A 263 -3.19 -7.94 18.97
C GLY A 263 -2.52 -6.99 17.96
N ILE A 264 -1.29 -7.26 17.52
CA ILE A 264 -0.65 -6.60 16.38
C ILE A 264 -0.95 -7.36 15.09
N ALA A 265 -0.76 -8.68 15.10
CA ALA A 265 -0.99 -9.54 13.94
C ALA A 265 -2.42 -9.39 13.38
N ASP A 266 -3.40 -9.22 14.26
CA ASP A 266 -4.81 -9.06 13.91
C ASP A 266 -5.13 -7.73 13.22
N LEU A 267 -4.23 -6.73 13.25
CA LEU A 267 -4.45 -5.45 12.59
C LEU A 267 -4.11 -5.48 11.11
N TRP A 268 -3.23 -6.39 10.69
CA TRP A 268 -2.82 -6.49 9.29
C TRP A 268 -4.00 -6.87 8.41
N GLY A 269 -4.41 -5.96 7.52
CA GLY A 269 -5.64 -6.07 6.72
C GLY A 269 -6.93 -5.69 7.44
N ALA A 270 -6.86 -5.33 8.73
CA ALA A 270 -7.99 -4.96 9.58
C ALA A 270 -7.69 -3.69 10.41
N GLY A 271 -7.23 -2.65 9.72
CA GLY A 271 -6.87 -1.37 10.33
C GLY A 271 -5.47 -0.92 9.95
N TRP A 272 -4.52 -1.84 9.84
CA TRP A 272 -3.17 -1.59 9.33
C TRP A 272 -2.99 -2.27 7.98
N PHE A 273 -2.64 -1.50 6.95
CA PHE A 273 -2.54 -1.99 5.57
C PHE A 273 -1.12 -1.78 5.04
N VAL A 274 -0.33 -2.85 5.05
CA VAL A 274 1.08 -2.80 4.63
C VAL A 274 1.21 -2.95 3.11
N PHE A 275 1.98 -2.06 2.48
CA PHE A 275 2.29 -2.07 1.05
C PHE A 275 3.65 -2.73 0.81
N PRO A 276 3.81 -3.49 -0.30
CA PRO A 276 5.10 -4.12 -0.58
C PRO A 276 6.10 -3.08 -1.08
N ASN A 277 7.23 -2.94 -0.39
CA ASN A 277 8.39 -2.21 -0.90
C ASN A 277 9.66 -3.06 -0.75
N PRO A 278 10.03 -3.84 -1.79
CA PRO A 278 11.28 -4.58 -1.79
C PRO A 278 12.48 -3.75 -2.28
N VAL A 279 12.32 -2.44 -2.56
CA VAL A 279 13.34 -1.60 -3.19
C VAL A 279 14.25 -0.94 -2.17
N TYR A 280 13.69 -0.37 -1.10
CA TYR A 280 14.46 0.23 -0.02
C TYR A 280 13.80 0.04 1.35
N GLY A 281 14.49 0.56 2.37
CA GLY A 281 13.90 0.77 3.69
C GLY A 281 14.45 -0.16 4.77
N SER A 282 13.83 -0.05 5.94
CA SER A 282 14.18 -0.81 7.15
C SER A 282 13.99 -2.32 6.98
N ALA A 283 13.08 -2.74 6.09
CA ALA A 283 12.82 -4.16 5.80
C ALA A 283 14.00 -4.86 5.10
N LEU A 284 14.89 -4.12 4.45
CA LEU A 284 15.97 -4.65 3.60
C LEU A 284 17.34 -4.46 4.26
N LYS A 285 17.47 -5.00 5.47
CA LYS A 285 18.69 -4.92 6.30
C LYS A 285 19.04 -6.29 6.87
N GLY A 286 20.26 -6.44 7.37
CA GLY A 286 20.76 -7.65 8.02
C GLY A 286 21.60 -8.56 7.10
N THR A 287 22.35 -9.45 7.72
CA THR A 287 23.12 -10.50 7.05
C THR A 287 22.27 -11.75 6.78
N ALA A 288 22.80 -12.71 6.02
CA ALA A 288 22.15 -14.02 5.87
C ALA A 288 21.89 -14.69 7.23
N GLN A 289 22.77 -14.50 8.21
CA GLN A 289 22.62 -15.04 9.56
C GLN A 289 21.53 -14.33 10.36
N ASP A 290 21.36 -13.02 10.15
CA ASP A 290 20.28 -12.26 10.80
C ASP A 290 18.91 -12.59 10.21
N VAL A 291 18.83 -12.97 8.93
CA VAL A 291 17.57 -13.28 8.23
C VAL A 291 17.20 -14.75 8.35
N PHE A 292 18.16 -15.67 8.31
CA PHE A 292 17.90 -17.12 8.31
C PHE A 292 18.43 -17.77 9.60
N PRO A 293 17.55 -18.04 10.60
CA PRO A 293 17.96 -18.71 11.82
C PRO A 293 18.49 -20.12 11.53
N VAL A 294 19.41 -20.61 12.35
CA VAL A 294 20.07 -21.92 12.14
C VAL A 294 19.04 -23.06 12.01
N SER A 295 17.93 -22.99 12.74
CA SER A 295 16.86 -23.99 12.73
C SER A 295 16.17 -24.22 11.39
N VAL A 296 16.27 -23.28 10.45
CA VAL A 296 15.64 -23.40 9.11
C VAL A 296 16.65 -23.61 7.98
N ARG A 297 17.94 -23.67 8.30
CA ARG A 297 18.98 -23.82 7.28
C ARG A 297 19.00 -25.24 6.74
N TRP A 298 19.14 -25.35 5.43
CA TRP A 298 19.30 -26.65 4.78
C TRP A 298 20.65 -27.27 5.21
N PRO A 299 20.69 -28.48 5.78
CA PRO A 299 21.92 -29.06 6.33
C PRO A 299 23.06 -29.22 5.30
N ASP A 300 22.74 -29.46 4.04
CA ASP A 300 23.73 -29.60 2.95
C ASP A 300 24.17 -28.25 2.35
N THR A 301 23.95 -27.13 3.04
CA THR A 301 24.39 -25.81 2.54
C THR A 301 25.93 -25.76 2.54
N PRO A 302 26.59 -25.62 1.38
CA PRO A 302 28.05 -25.76 1.29
C PRO A 302 28.87 -24.81 2.18
N ALA A 303 28.31 -23.63 2.48
CA ALA A 303 28.95 -22.59 3.29
C ALA A 303 29.08 -22.96 4.78
N ASP A 304 28.17 -23.77 5.32
CA ASP A 304 28.16 -24.13 6.75
C ASP A 304 29.11 -25.32 7.03
N THR A 305 29.27 -26.25 6.08
CA THR A 305 30.27 -27.34 6.13
C THR A 305 31.73 -26.89 6.18
N ALA A 306 32.03 -25.63 5.81
CA ALA A 306 33.39 -25.07 5.89
C ALA A 306 33.69 -24.42 7.24
N GLN A 307 32.67 -24.04 8.02
CA GLN A 307 32.83 -23.47 9.36
C GLN A 307 32.94 -24.55 10.44
N GLU A 308 32.36 -25.73 10.24
CA GLU A 308 32.49 -26.87 11.17
C GLU A 308 33.85 -27.59 11.08
N LYS A 309 34.67 -27.29 10.06
CA LYS A 309 36.00 -27.90 9.85
C LYS A 309 37.16 -27.03 10.33
N LYS A 310 36.90 -25.95 11.08
CA LYS A 310 37.88 -25.11 11.77
C LYS A 310 37.63 -25.13 13.26
#